data_AF-A0AAX2UV01-F1
#
_entry.id   AF-A0AAX2UV01-F1
#
_cell.length_a   1.000
_cell.length_b   1.000
_cell.length_c   1.000
_cell.angle_alpha   90.00
_cell.angle_beta   90.00
_cell.angle_gamma   90.00
#
_symmetry.space_group_name_H-M   'P 1'
#
loop_
_entity.id
_entity.type
_entity.pdbx_description
1 polymer ?
#
loop_
_entity_poly.entity_id
_entity_poly.type
_entity_poly.pdbx_seq_one_letter_code
_entity_poly.pdbx_strand_id
1 'polypeptide(L)'
;MSVLTIKQQKAAAAIQAAGCFGIPELKNPRYLACFKDGRKAHLKAALANQIADPKAIPLYSHHKTRQSLFEKGWRSVTELDRLRARARHSQPQLKEVHHA
;
A
#
# COMPACT_ATOMS: atom_id res chain seq x y z
N MET A 1 -10.48 26.55 -7.70
CA MET A 1 -10.03 25.32 -7.00
C MET A 1 -10.20 24.15 -7.95
N SER A 2 -9.10 23.54 -8.39
CA SER A 2 -9.11 22.58 -9.50
C SER A 2 -9.57 21.20 -9.02
N VAL A 3 -10.80 20.82 -9.35
CA VAL A 3 -11.39 19.53 -8.98
C VAL A 3 -10.89 18.48 -9.97
N LEU A 4 -9.68 17.96 -9.72
CA LEU A 4 -9.18 16.83 -10.50
C LEU A 4 -10.18 15.67 -10.34
N THR A 5 -10.67 15.17 -11.46
CA THR A 5 -11.57 14.01 -11.48
C THR A 5 -10.88 12.80 -10.83
N ILE A 6 -11.64 11.87 -10.25
CA ILE A 6 -11.11 10.67 -9.55
C ILE A 6 -10.09 9.90 -10.43
N LYS A 7 -10.29 9.90 -11.75
CA LYS A 7 -9.36 9.30 -12.73
C LYS A 7 -8.02 10.05 -12.80
N GLN A 8 -8.04 11.38 -12.85
CA GLN A 8 -6.85 12.22 -12.88
C GLN A 8 -6.06 12.14 -11.56
N GLN A 9 -6.74 12.09 -10.43
CA GLN A 9 -6.10 11.90 -9.12
C GLN A 9 -5.33 10.57 -9.03
N LYS A 10 -5.93 9.48 -9.53
CA LYS A 10 -5.27 8.16 -9.58
C LYS A 10 -4.03 8.17 -10.49
N ALA A 11 -4.10 8.84 -11.64
CA ALA A 11 -2.96 8.97 -12.54
C ALA A 11 -1.83 9.82 -11.94
N ALA A 12 -2.15 10.94 -11.29
CA ALA A 12 -1.16 11.77 -10.62
C ALA A 12 -0.44 11.00 -9.48
N ALA A 13 -1.20 10.23 -8.68
CA ALA A 13 -0.63 9.38 -7.65
C ALA A 13 0.26 8.25 -8.22
N ALA A 14 -0.06 7.75 -9.41
CA ALA A 14 0.74 6.76 -10.12
C ALA A 14 2.10 7.33 -10.54
N ILE A 15 2.09 8.55 -11.09
CA ILE A 15 3.29 9.26 -11.53
C ILE A 15 4.18 9.62 -10.32
N GLN A 16 3.58 10.13 -9.23
CA GLN A 16 4.32 10.46 -8.01
C GLN A 16 4.94 9.21 -7.37
N ALA A 17 4.21 8.11 -7.28
CA ALA A 17 4.74 6.86 -6.75
C ALA A 17 5.86 6.30 -7.64
N ALA A 18 5.73 6.36 -8.97
CA ALA A 18 6.79 5.97 -9.88
C ALA A 18 8.08 6.78 -9.64
N GLY A 19 7.96 8.08 -9.36
CA GLY A 19 9.09 8.94 -9.00
C GLY A 19 9.68 8.63 -7.62
N CYS A 20 8.83 8.50 -6.59
CA CYS A 20 9.29 8.27 -5.21
C CYS A 20 9.97 6.90 -5.02
N PHE A 21 9.49 5.87 -5.73
CA PHE A 21 10.03 4.52 -5.61
C PHE A 21 11.05 4.17 -6.72
N GLY A 22 11.24 5.04 -7.71
CA GLY A 22 12.12 4.78 -8.86
C GLY A 22 11.64 3.64 -9.77
N ILE A 23 10.34 3.32 -9.74
CA ILE A 23 9.74 2.22 -10.51
C ILE A 23 8.86 2.82 -11.61
N PRO A 24 9.37 2.97 -12.85
CA PRO A 24 8.62 3.60 -13.94
C PRO A 24 7.36 2.81 -14.32
N GLU A 25 7.31 1.50 -14.05
CA GLU A 25 6.12 0.68 -14.31
C GLU A 25 4.91 1.08 -13.46
N LEU A 26 5.11 1.75 -12.32
CA LEU A 26 4.02 2.25 -11.48
C LEU A 26 3.24 3.40 -12.11
N LYS A 27 3.70 3.96 -13.25
CA LYS A 27 2.92 4.92 -14.06
C LYS A 27 1.60 4.31 -14.54
N ASN A 28 1.54 2.98 -14.71
CA ASN A 28 0.29 2.30 -15.01
C ASN A 28 -0.56 2.16 -13.73
N PRO A 29 -1.80 2.70 -13.70
CA PRO A 29 -2.63 2.66 -12.50
C PRO A 29 -2.95 1.23 -12.02
N ARG A 30 -2.96 0.22 -12.91
CA ARG A 30 -3.14 -1.19 -12.53
C ARG A 30 -1.93 -1.72 -11.75
N TYR A 31 -0.73 -1.36 -12.18
CA TYR A 31 0.52 -1.76 -11.52
C TYR A 31 0.73 -1.03 -10.20
N LEU A 32 0.31 0.23 -10.12
CA LEU A 32 0.22 0.96 -8.87
C LEU A 32 -0.72 0.28 -7.87
N ALA A 33 -1.86 -0.22 -8.33
CA ALA A 33 -2.80 -0.94 -7.46
C ALA A 33 -2.15 -2.21 -6.88
N CYS A 34 -1.50 -3.03 -7.71
CA CYS A 34 -0.79 -4.22 -7.23
C CYS A 34 0.31 -3.89 -6.21
N PHE A 35 1.07 -2.82 -6.44
CA PHE A 35 2.10 -2.35 -5.50
C PHE A 35 1.49 -1.90 -4.16
N LYS A 36 0.39 -1.15 -4.20
CA LYS A 36 -0.34 -0.72 -2.99
C LYS A 36 -0.94 -1.90 -2.24
N ASP A 37 -1.44 -2.90 -2.96
CA ASP A 37 -1.95 -4.14 -2.37
C ASP A 37 -0.82 -4.90 -1.65
N GLY A 38 0.38 -4.95 -2.23
CA GLY A 38 1.58 -5.48 -1.58
C GLY A 38 1.89 -4.82 -0.25
N ARG A 39 1.90 -3.48 -0.21
CA ARG A 39 2.08 -2.73 1.05
C ARG A 39 0.98 -3.03 2.07
N LYS A 40 -0.28 -3.03 1.64
CA LYS A 40 -1.42 -3.29 2.53
C LYS A 40 -1.38 -4.69 3.10
N ALA A 41 -1.06 -5.68 2.28
CA ALA A 41 -0.98 -7.07 2.71
C ALA A 41 0.13 -7.25 3.75
N HIS A 42 1.29 -6.62 3.56
CA HIS A 42 2.36 -6.64 4.56
C HIS A 42 1.92 -5.97 5.86
N LEU A 43 1.28 -4.80 5.82
CA LEU A 43 0.78 -4.14 7.03
C LEU A 43 -0.29 -4.96 7.75
N LYS A 44 -1.19 -5.60 7.00
CA LYS A 44 -2.20 -6.50 7.58
C LYS A 44 -1.55 -7.71 8.26
N ALA A 45 -0.57 -8.33 7.62
CA ALA A 45 0.21 -9.41 8.23
C ALA A 45 0.97 -8.94 9.47
N ALA A 46 1.55 -7.73 9.45
CA ALA A 46 2.26 -7.13 10.57
C ALA A 46 1.34 -6.89 11.77
N LEU A 47 0.11 -6.45 11.52
CA LEU A 47 -0.92 -6.24 12.53
C LEU A 47 -1.40 -7.56 13.12
N ALA A 48 -1.60 -8.57 12.28
CA ALA A 48 -2.00 -9.90 12.71
C ALA A 48 -0.87 -10.69 13.42
N ASN A 49 0.33 -10.09 13.58
CA ASN A 49 1.55 -10.78 14.01
C ASN A 49 1.86 -12.05 13.20
N GLN A 50 1.37 -12.11 11.96
CA GLN A 50 1.56 -13.23 11.03
C GLN A 50 2.82 -13.07 10.18
N ILE A 51 3.58 -11.99 10.36
CA ILE A 51 4.93 -11.89 9.80
C ILE A 51 5.86 -12.70 10.69
N ALA A 52 5.82 -14.01 10.53
CA ALA A 52 6.85 -14.90 11.05
C ALA A 52 8.16 -14.71 10.27
N ASP A 53 8.06 -14.41 8.97
CA ASP A 53 9.20 -14.24 8.09
C ASP A 53 9.02 -13.03 7.15
N PRO A 54 9.89 -12.00 7.23
CA PRO A 54 9.81 -10.83 6.34
C PRO A 54 10.05 -11.19 4.86
N LYS A 55 10.60 -12.39 4.58
CA LYS A 55 10.78 -12.92 3.23
C LYS A 55 9.61 -13.75 2.72
N ALA A 56 8.63 -14.12 3.56
CA ALA A 56 7.47 -14.89 3.14
C ALA A 56 6.47 -13.99 2.40
N ILE A 57 6.73 -13.76 1.11
CA ILE A 57 5.86 -12.95 0.27
C ILE A 57 4.71 -13.82 -0.25
N PRO A 58 3.44 -13.48 0.00
CA PRO A 58 2.31 -14.22 -0.53
C PRO A 58 2.28 -14.19 -2.06
N LEU A 59 1.83 -15.29 -2.66
CA LEU A 59 1.51 -15.31 -4.07
C LEU A 59 0.27 -14.44 -4.31
N TYR A 60 0.45 -13.32 -5.00
CA TYR A 60 -0.63 -12.40 -5.36
C TYR A 60 -1.20 -12.72 -6.75
N SER A 61 -0.34 -13.04 -7.72
CA SER A 61 -0.77 -13.38 -9.07
C SER A 61 0.25 -14.27 -9.77
N HIS A 62 -0.21 -15.18 -10.62
CA HIS A 62 0.65 -16.01 -11.47
C HIS A 62 1.38 -15.20 -12.56
N HIS A 63 0.99 -13.94 -12.81
CA HIS A 63 1.63 -13.09 -13.79
C HIS A 63 2.91 -12.46 -13.22
N LYS A 64 4.08 -12.87 -13.73
CA LYS A 64 5.43 -12.46 -13.25
C LYS A 64 5.55 -10.96 -12.97
N THR A 65 5.12 -10.09 -13.90
CA THR A 65 5.19 -8.63 -13.71
C THR A 65 4.37 -8.12 -12.52
N ARG A 66 3.14 -8.64 -12.34
CA ARG A 66 2.27 -8.22 -11.24
C ARG A 66 2.79 -8.74 -9.91
N GLN A 67 3.28 -9.97 -9.90
CA GLN A 67 3.91 -10.57 -8.72
C GLN A 67 5.15 -9.78 -8.30
N SER A 68 6.03 -9.43 -9.24
CA SER A 68 7.21 -8.62 -8.95
C SER A 68 6.86 -7.23 -8.40
N LEU A 69 5.83 -6.56 -8.95
CA LEU A 69 5.36 -5.27 -8.43
C LEU A 69 4.76 -5.40 -7.02
N PHE A 70 4.03 -6.47 -6.76
CA PHE A 70 3.51 -6.79 -5.44
C PHE A 70 4.64 -7.04 -4.45
N GLU A 71 5.66 -7.81 -4.83
CA GLU A 71 6.86 -8.07 -4.04
C GLU A 71 7.64 -6.78 -3.71
N LYS A 72 7.82 -5.89 -4.69
CA LYS A 72 8.41 -4.56 -4.47
C LYS A 72 7.59 -3.75 -3.47
N GLY A 73 6.25 -3.80 -3.58
CA GLY A 73 5.33 -3.18 -2.64
C GLY A 73 5.46 -3.74 -1.23
N TRP A 74 5.48 -5.07 -1.11
CA TRP A 74 5.65 -5.80 0.14
C TRP A 74 6.96 -5.41 0.83
N ARG A 75 8.08 -5.43 0.11
CA ARG A 75 9.41 -5.06 0.63
C ARG A 75 9.59 -3.57 0.93
N SER A 76 8.77 -2.70 0.32
CA SER A 76 8.82 -1.26 0.60
C SER A 76 8.28 -0.88 1.97
N VAL A 77 7.59 -1.79 2.66
CA VAL A 77 7.05 -1.53 4.01
C VAL A 77 8.19 -1.63 5.02
N THR A 78 8.49 -0.50 5.64
CA THR A 78 9.51 -0.41 6.67
C THR A 78 8.94 -0.75 8.05
N GLU A 79 9.83 -0.95 9.03
CA GLU A 79 9.42 -1.13 10.42
C GLU A 79 8.63 0.05 10.96
N LEU A 80 8.97 1.26 10.55
CA LEU A 80 8.25 2.48 10.90
C LEU A 80 6.80 2.47 10.39
N ASP A 81 6.56 1.94 9.18
CA ASP A 81 5.21 1.75 8.66
C ASP A 81 4.42 0.73 9.50
N ARG A 82 5.07 -0.35 9.98
CA ARG A 82 4.46 -1.33 10.89
C ARG A 82 4.08 -0.69 12.23
N LEU A 83 4.99 0.08 12.81
CA LEU A 83 4.74 0.82 14.05
C LEU A 83 3.61 1.83 13.89
N ARG A 84 3.59 2.60 12.80
CA ARG A 84 2.48 3.50 12.47
C ARG A 84 1.16 2.77 12.29
N ALA A 85 1.15 1.61 11.63
CA ALA A 85 -0.06 0.82 11.47
C ALA A 85 -0.57 0.28 12.81
N ARG A 86 0.32 -0.23 13.67
CA ARG A 86 -0.02 -0.61 15.05
C ARG A 86 -0.57 0.58 15.83
N ALA A 87 0.11 1.72 15.81
CA ALA A 87 -0.35 2.93 16.48
C ALA A 87 -1.73 3.39 16.00
N ARG A 88 -2.01 3.34 14.69
CA ARG A 88 -3.34 3.63 14.13
C ARG A 88 -4.42 2.61 14.53
N HIS A 89 -4.03 1.37 14.77
CA HIS A 89 -4.94 0.33 15.25
C HIS A 89 -5.19 0.45 16.76
N SER A 90 -4.18 0.91 17.51
CA SER A 90 -4.25 1.17 18.96
C SER A 90 -4.91 2.49 19.30
N GLN A 91 -4.92 3.46 18.38
CA GLN A 91 -5.76 4.64 18.46
C GLN A 91 -7.18 4.21 18.06
N PRO A 92 -8.11 4.00 19.00
CA PRO A 92 -9.51 3.91 18.62
C PRO A 92 -9.81 5.17 17.83
N GLN A 93 -10.43 5.01 16.66
CA GLN A 93 -11.11 6.15 16.05
C GLN A 93 -12.01 6.71 17.15
N LEU A 94 -11.64 7.88 17.70
CA LEU A 94 -12.61 8.81 18.25
C LEU A 94 -13.49 9.19 17.07
N LYS A 95 -14.39 8.27 16.70
CA LYS A 95 -15.62 8.61 16.03
C LYS A 95 -16.32 9.47 17.06
N GLU A 96 -16.19 10.79 16.92
CA GLU A 96 -17.12 11.72 17.52
C GLU A 96 -18.51 11.25 17.10
N VAL A 97 -19.18 10.58 18.03
CA VAL A 97 -20.59 10.25 17.92
C VAL A 97 -21.27 11.60 18.06
N HIS A 98 -21.58 12.23 16.92
CA HIS A 98 -22.53 13.33 16.88
C HIS A 98 -23.86 12.78 17.41
N HIS A 99 -24.08 12.94 18.71
CA HIS A 99 -25.40 12.82 19.33
C HIS A 99 -26.23 14.02 18.87
N ALA A 100 -27.29 13.76 18.12
CA ALA A 100 -28.39 14.68 17.86
C ALA A 100 -29.57 14.26 18.72
#